data_AF-A0A9D8E3Q9-F1
#
_entry.id   AF-A0A9D8E3Q9-F1
#
_cell.length_a   1.000
_cell.length_b   1.000
_cell.length_c   1.000
_cell.angle_alpha   90.00
_cell.angle_beta   90.00
_cell.angle_gamma   90.00
#
_symmetry.space_group_name_H-M   'P 1'
#
loop_
_entity.id
_entity.type
_entity.pdbx_description
1 polymer ?
#
loop_
_entity_poly.entity_id
_entity_poly.type
_entity_poly.pdbx_seq_one_letter_code
_entity_poly.pdbx_strand_id
1 'polypeptide(L)' 'MAKVGDRIPDVEVRVLNAEGNPEAVSATAVLGTGKVVLFAVPGAFTPGCSKVHLPGYVQNYDGLKAKG' A
#
# COMPACT_ATOMS: atom_id res chain seq x y z
N MET A 1 -2.98 -15.75 9.87
CA MET A 1 -2.35 -15.41 8.58
C MET A 1 -3.44 -15.26 7.55
N ALA A 2 -3.42 -14.20 6.75
CA ALA A 2 -4.30 -14.09 5.59
C ALA A 2 -3.88 -15.11 4.53
N LYS A 3 -4.84 -15.68 3.82
CA LYS A 3 -4.62 -16.60 2.68
C LYS A 3 -5.31 -16.07 1.43
N VAL A 4 -4.93 -16.63 0.28
CA VAL A 4 -5.57 -16.30 -1.01
C VAL A 4 -7.07 -16.57 -0.91
N GLY A 5 -7.87 -15.58 -1.32
CA GLY A 5 -9.33 -15.63 -1.25
C GLY A 5 -9.94 -15.05 0.03
N ASP A 6 -9.15 -14.82 1.08
CA ASP A 6 -9.64 -14.09 2.25
C ASP A 6 -9.94 -12.64 1.91
N ARG A 7 -11.00 -12.10 2.52
CA ARG A 7 -11.23 -10.66 2.50
C ARG A 7 -10.19 -9.96 3.36
N ILE A 8 -9.69 -8.83 2.85
CA ILE A 8 -8.87 -7.93 3.67
C ILE A 8 -9.74 -7.41 4.82
N PRO A 9 -9.26 -7.52 6.08
CA PRO A 9 -10.01 -6.99 7.22
C PRO A 9 -10.04 -5.46 7.15
N ASP A 10 -11.22 -4.90 7.43
CA ASP A 10 -11.34 -3.45 7.57
C ASP A 10 -10.88 -3.04 8.97
N VAL A 11 -9.71 -2.39 9.02
CA VAL A 11 -9.06 -1.92 10.25
C VAL A 11 -8.71 -0.46 10.14
N GLU A 12 -8.58 0.23 11.27
CA GLU A 12 -8.06 1.60 11.27
C GLU A 12 -6.57 1.60 10.93
N VAL A 13 -6.17 2.46 9.99
CA VAL A 13 -4.78 2.76 9.64
C VAL A 13 -4.53 4.25 9.72
N ARG A 14 -3.26 4.65 9.84
CA ARG A 14 -2.86 6.07 9.89
C ARG A 14 -2.23 6.47 8.56
N VAL A 15 -2.78 7.49 7.91
CA VAL A 15 -2.27 8.06 6.65
C VAL A 15 -1.98 9.54 6.86
N LEU A 16 -0.96 10.07 6.18
CA LEU A 16 -0.69 11.52 6.21
C LEU A 16 -1.68 12.24 5.30
N ASN A 17 -2.37 13.24 5.84
CA ASN A 17 -3.26 14.10 5.07
C ASN A 17 -2.48 15.13 4.23
N ALA A 18 -3.20 16.00 3.51
CA ALA A 18 -2.58 17.01 2.64
C ALA A 18 -1.69 18.02 3.40
N GLU A 19 -1.98 18.26 4.67
CA GLU A 19 -1.19 19.12 5.57
C GLU A 19 -0.03 18.37 6.26
N GLY A 20 0.13 17.07 5.99
CA GLY A 20 1.17 16.22 6.56
C GLY A 20 0.88 15.70 7.97
N ASN A 21 -0.35 15.83 8.46
CA ASN A 21 -0.76 15.33 9.77
C ASN A 21 -1.28 13.88 9.68
N PRO A 22 -1.02 13.01 10.68
CA PRO A 22 -1.57 11.67 10.71
C PRO A 22 -3.09 11.68 10.95
N GLU A 23 -3.83 11.06 10.05
CA GLU A 23 -5.28 10.89 10.10
C GLU A 23 -5.65 9.41 10.20
N ALA A 24 -6.65 9.10 11.04
CA ALA A 24 -7.22 7.76 11.16
C ALA A 24 -8.22 7.52 10.02
N VAL A 25 -7.97 6.49 9.20
CA VAL A 25 -8.83 6.12 8.08
C VAL A 25 -9.01 4.59 8.07
N SER A 26 -10.12 4.11 7.49
CA SER A 26 -10.31 2.67 7.34
C SER A 26 -9.42 2.10 6.23
N ALA A 27 -8.94 0.87 6.40
CA ALA A 27 -8.13 0.19 5.39
C ALA A 27 -8.86 0.08 4.05
N THR A 28 -10.17 -0.17 4.08
CA THR A 28 -11.01 -0.19 2.88
C THR A 28 -11.10 1.17 2.18
N ALA A 29 -11.12 2.29 2.92
CA ALA A 29 -11.10 3.62 2.33
C ALA A 29 -9.78 3.92 1.60
N VAL A 30 -8.64 3.47 2.15
CA VAL A 30 -7.32 3.60 1.51
C VAL A 30 -7.19 2.72 0.27
N LEU A 31 -7.67 1.48 0.35
CA LEU A 31 -7.63 0.55 -0.78
C LEU A 31 -8.60 0.99 -1.89
N GLY A 32 -9.72 1.64 -1.54
CA GLY A 32 -10.70 2.12 -2.50
C GLY A 32 -11.41 0.97 -3.22
N THR A 33 -11.69 1.15 -4.51
CA THR A 33 -12.41 0.18 -5.33
C THR A 33 -11.59 -0.24 -6.55
N GLY A 34 -11.87 -1.43 -7.08
CA GLY A 34 -11.18 -1.97 -8.25
C GLY A 34 -10.00 -2.88 -7.88
N LYS A 35 -8.99 -2.90 -8.75
CA LYS A 35 -7.81 -3.76 -8.59
C LYS A 35 -6.73 -2.99 -7.87
N VAL A 36 -6.34 -3.49 -6.71
CA VAL A 36 -5.39 -2.81 -5.83
C VAL A 36 -4.18 -3.72 -5.59
N VAL A 37 -2.99 -3.16 -5.80
CA VAL A 37 -1.73 -3.83 -5.44
C VAL A 37 -1.26 -3.26 -4.10
N LEU A 38 -1.46 -4.02 -3.03
CA LEU A 38 -0.94 -3.72 -1.70
C LEU A 38 0.36 -4.50 -1.47
N PHE A 39 1.42 -3.82 -1.05
CA PHE A 39 2.68 -4.43 -0.64
C PHE A 39 3.15 -3.83 0.68
N ALA A 40 3.92 -4.60 1.46
CA ALA A 40 4.43 -4.19 2.76
C ALA A 40 5.95 -4.32 2.81
N VAL A 41 6.59 -3.45 3.59
CA VAL A 41 8.03 -3.50 3.88
C VAL A 41 8.24 -3.63 5.39
N PRO A 42 9.27 -4.36 5.85
CA PRO A 42 9.60 -4.47 7.27
C PRO A 42 9.75 -3.13 8.02
N GLY A 43 10.26 -2.10 7.34
CA GLY A 43 10.41 -0.78 7.93
C GLY A 43 10.96 0.24 6.95
N ALA A 44 10.53 1.49 7.11
CA ALA A 44 11.06 2.62 6.35
C ALA A 44 12.58 2.74 6.56
N PHE A 45 13.30 3.20 5.53
CA PHE A 45 14.75 3.44 5.54
C PHE A 45 15.65 2.21 5.73
N THR A 46 15.09 1.01 5.80
CA THR A 46 15.90 -0.21 5.84
C THR A 46 16.51 -0.51 4.46
N PRO A 47 17.77 -1.00 4.37
CA PRO A 47 18.51 -1.04 3.11
C PRO A 47 17.81 -1.75 1.94
N GLY A 48 17.21 -2.92 2.19
CA GLY A 48 16.48 -3.66 1.15
C GLY A 48 15.19 -2.98 0.72
N CYS A 49 14.47 -2.39 1.67
CA CYS A 49 13.16 -1.78 1.44
C CYS A 49 13.27 -0.49 0.60
N SER A 50 14.24 0.36 0.92
CA SER A 50 14.45 1.65 0.25
C SER A 50 15.19 1.55 -1.07
N LYS A 51 16.04 0.54 -1.27
CA LYS A 51 16.84 0.42 -2.51
C LYS A 51 16.21 -0.49 -3.56
N VAL A 52 15.40 -1.46 -3.15
CA VAL A 52 14.91 -2.51 -4.07
C VAL A 52 13.39 -2.61 -4.08
N HIS A 53 12.76 -2.86 -2.93
CA HIS A 53 11.32 -3.14 -2.89
C HIS A 53 10.47 -1.98 -3.38
N LEU A 54 10.54 -0.82 -2.72
CA LEU A 54 9.72 0.33 -3.08
C LEU A 54 10.06 0.89 -4.47
N PRO A 55 11.34 1.09 -4.85
CA PRO A 55 11.67 1.65 -6.17
C PRO A 55 11.14 0.80 -7.34
N GLY A 56 11.10 -0.52 -7.20
CA GLY A 56 10.57 -1.41 -8.23
C GLY A 56 9.09 -1.15 -8.55
N TYR A 57 8.25 -0.90 -7.55
CA TYR A 57 6.85 -0.56 -7.76
C TYR A 57 6.66 0.83 -8.39
N VAL A 58 7.50 1.80 -8.01
CA VAL A 58 7.46 3.16 -8.58
C VAL A 58 7.82 3.12 -10.07
N GLN A 59 8.89 2.43 -10.43
CA GLN A 59 9.34 2.31 -11.83
C GLN A 59 8.34 1.58 -12.72
N ASN A 60 7.60 0.60 -12.17
CA ASN A 60 6.63 -0.21 -12.92
C ASN A 60 5.19 0.30 -12.78
N TYR A 61 4.97 1.47 -12.17
CA TYR A 61 3.64 1.98 -11.85
C TYR A 61 2.70 2.01 -13.06
N ASP A 62 3.14 2.58 -14.18
CA ASP A 62 2.31 2.69 -15.38
C ASP A 62 1.96 1.32 -15.98
N GLY A 63 2.92 0.39 -15.97
CA GLY A 63 2.71 -0.98 -16.45
C GLY A 63 1.79 -1.80 -15.54
N LEU A 64 1.78 -1.53 -14.24
CA LEU A 64 0.83 -2.12 -13.30
C LEU A 64 -0.57 -1.56 -13.52
N LYS A 65 -0.70 -0.23 -13.62
CA LYS A 65 -1.97 0.46 -13.85
C LYS A 65 -2.63 0.07 -15.18
N ALA A 66 -1.83 -0.16 -16.23
CA ALA A 66 -2.33 -0.61 -17.52
C ALA A 66 -2.96 -2.02 -17.48
N LYS A 67 -2.71 -2.82 -16.43
CA LYS A 67 -3.29 -4.17 -16.24
C LYS A 67 -4.63 -4.17 -15.49
N GLY A 68 -5.23 -2.98 -15.35
CA GLY A 68 -6.49 -2.72 -14.65
C GLY A 68 -6.32 -2.56 -13.15
#